data_AF-A0A853G0T1-F1
#
_entry.id   AF-A0A853G0T1-F1
#
_cell.length_a   1.000
_cell.length_b   1.000
_cell.length_c   1.000
_cell.angle_alpha   90.00
_cell.angle_beta   90.00
_cell.angle_gamma   90.00
#
_symmetry.space_group_name_H-M   'P 1'
#
loop_
_entity.id
_entity.type
_entity.pdbx_description
1 polymer ?
#
loop_
_entity_poly.entity_id
_entity_poly.type
_entity_poly.pdbx_seq_one_letter_code
_entity_poly.pdbx_strand_id
1 'polypeptide(L)'
;SVATLFDLLDICDRTDLRGAVLQDLERQRVSLGALRQHPGVDPQALDAMLAEIQAAAADLGGQGRIGQELRDNEWLASLRGRLAVPGGSSQVDMPSYFSWQIKPPEIRSHDLGQWIRPFLPLYKGLALILRVLRDSGDRADVTARQGAYQEMLSGKVFQLLRVWVDSALNIFPEMSANKYVIWERFAA
;
A
#
# COMPACT_ATOMS: atom_id res chain seq x y z
N SER A 1 -13.19 -2.92 -7.03
CA SER A 1 -14.66 -2.90 -7.16
C SER A 1 -15.21 -1.79 -6.27
N VAL A 2 -16.53 -1.55 -6.22
CA VAL A 2 -17.14 -0.59 -5.26
C VAL A 2 -16.88 -1.03 -3.81
N ALA A 3 -16.93 -2.34 -3.52
CA ALA A 3 -16.56 -2.88 -2.21
C ALA A 3 -15.13 -2.49 -1.81
N THR A 4 -14.16 -2.65 -2.72
CA THR A 4 -12.76 -2.23 -2.47
C THR A 4 -12.62 -0.74 -2.14
N LEU A 5 -13.44 0.13 -2.75
CA LEU A 5 -13.44 1.56 -2.41
C LEU A 5 -13.92 1.80 -0.98
N PHE A 6 -14.91 1.03 -0.52
CA PHE A 6 -15.39 1.11 0.85
C PHE A 6 -14.38 0.54 1.85
N ASP A 7 -13.69 -0.55 1.51
CA ASP A 7 -12.58 -1.06 2.31
C ASP A 7 -11.49 0.02 2.46
N LEU A 8 -11.15 0.74 1.38
CA LEU A 8 -10.19 1.85 1.44
C LEU A 8 -10.67 3.00 2.35
N LEU A 9 -11.96 3.37 2.31
CA LEU A 9 -12.52 4.37 3.22
C LEU A 9 -12.39 3.93 4.67
N ASP A 10 -12.73 2.68 4.97
CA ASP A 10 -12.65 2.10 6.31
C ASP A 10 -11.21 2.10 6.84
N ILE A 11 -10.23 1.70 6.03
CA ILE A 11 -8.82 1.69 6.44
C ILE A 11 -8.34 3.13 6.70
N CYS A 12 -8.72 4.09 5.85
CA CYS A 12 -8.37 5.50 6.04
C CYS A 12 -9.02 6.11 7.30
N ASP A 13 -10.07 5.48 7.85
CA ASP A 13 -10.77 5.96 9.05
C ASP A 13 -10.21 5.38 10.35
N ARG A 14 -9.60 4.20 10.30
CA ARG A 14 -9.10 3.49 11.50
C ARG A 14 -7.77 4.02 12.01
N THR A 15 -6.98 4.63 11.14
CA THR A 15 -5.62 5.07 11.43
C THR A 15 -5.29 6.35 10.69
N ASP A 16 -4.45 7.21 11.27
CA ASP A 16 -3.90 8.37 10.55
C ASP A 16 -2.84 7.93 9.52
N LEU A 17 -3.32 7.34 8.43
CA LEU A 17 -2.47 6.90 7.32
C LEU A 17 -1.73 8.08 6.68
N ARG A 18 -2.37 9.24 6.61
CA ARG A 18 -1.75 10.43 6.02
C ARG A 18 -0.53 10.82 6.83
N GLY A 19 -0.67 10.97 8.15
CA GLY A 19 0.43 11.32 9.04
C GLY A 19 1.57 10.31 8.96
N ALA A 20 1.25 9.02 9.02
CA ALA A 20 2.25 7.95 8.92
C ALA A 20 3.02 7.99 7.59
N VAL A 21 2.34 8.16 6.46
CA VAL A 21 2.98 8.22 5.14
C VAL A 21 3.82 9.49 4.98
N LEU A 22 3.36 10.64 5.47
CA LEU A 22 4.14 11.88 5.46
C LEU A 22 5.42 11.75 6.30
N GLN A 23 5.32 11.14 7.48
CA GLN A 23 6.48 10.88 8.33
C GLN A 23 7.50 9.94 7.66
N ASP A 24 7.00 8.91 6.97
CA ASP A 24 7.84 7.96 6.25
C ASP A 24 8.53 8.58 5.03
N LEU A 25 7.82 9.40 4.26
CA LEU A 25 8.40 10.17 3.16
C LEU A 25 9.51 11.10 3.66
N GLU A 26 9.30 11.81 4.77
CA GLU A 26 10.32 12.69 5.35
C GLU A 26 11.54 11.91 5.85
N ARG A 27 11.33 10.76 6.50
CA ARG A 27 12.44 9.87 6.90
C ARG A 27 13.28 9.46 5.70
N GLN A 28 12.64 9.04 4.60
CA GLN A 28 13.35 8.66 3.38
C GLN A 28 14.08 9.84 2.74
N ARG A 29 13.46 11.02 2.70
CA ARG A 29 14.07 12.25 2.20
C ARG A 29 15.37 12.59 2.95
N VAL A 30 15.34 12.54 4.28
CA VAL A 30 16.51 12.80 5.13
C VAL A 30 17.60 11.74 4.90
N SER A 31 17.22 10.46 4.87
CA SER A 31 18.15 9.35 4.65
C SER A 31 18.84 9.43 3.29
N LEU A 32 18.10 9.71 2.21
CA LEU A 32 18.65 9.86 0.87
C LEU A 32 19.49 11.14 0.74
N GLY A 33 19.05 12.25 1.36
CA GLY A 33 19.79 13.50 1.34
C GLY A 33 21.21 13.40 1.93
N ALA A 34 21.39 12.54 2.94
CA ALA A 34 22.71 12.26 3.52
C ALA A 34 23.70 11.61 2.54
N LEU A 35 23.21 10.96 1.47
CA LEU A 35 24.03 10.30 0.47
C LEU A 35 24.62 11.26 -0.58
N ARG A 36 24.26 12.55 -0.56
CA ARG A 36 24.68 13.54 -1.57
C ARG A 36 26.19 13.67 -1.74
N GLN A 37 26.96 13.41 -0.68
CA GLN A 37 28.42 13.47 -0.68
C GLN A 37 29.10 12.10 -0.84
N HIS A 38 28.33 11.02 -0.99
CA HIS A 38 28.89 9.67 -1.03
C HIS A 38 29.51 9.38 -2.41
N PRO A 39 30.76 8.90 -2.47
CA PRO A 39 31.38 8.50 -3.73
C PRO A 39 30.62 7.30 -4.32
N GLY A 40 30.13 7.42 -5.55
CA GLY A 40 29.33 6.38 -6.23
C GLY A 40 27.83 6.68 -6.31
N VAL A 41 27.36 7.79 -5.75
CA VAL A 41 25.98 8.25 -5.94
C VAL A 41 25.90 9.13 -7.18
N ASP A 42 24.93 8.85 -8.05
CA ASP A 42 24.56 9.74 -9.16
C ASP A 42 23.77 10.95 -8.61
N PRO A 43 24.31 12.18 -8.68
CA PRO A 43 23.64 13.36 -8.15
C PRO A 43 22.33 13.67 -8.85
N GLN A 44 22.20 13.40 -10.15
CA GLN A 44 20.98 13.69 -10.91
C GLN A 44 19.85 12.75 -10.53
N ALA A 45 20.14 11.46 -10.41
CA ALA A 45 19.17 10.47 -9.96
C ALA A 45 18.70 10.74 -8.52
N LEU A 46 19.62 11.15 -7.63
CA LEU A 46 19.30 11.53 -6.26
C LEU A 46 18.38 12.75 -6.21
N ASP A 47 18.70 13.81 -6.95
CA ASP A 47 17.90 15.03 -6.99
C ASP A 47 16.50 14.78 -7.55
N ALA A 48 16.37 13.95 -8.59
CA ALA A 48 15.08 13.54 -9.14
C ALA A 48 14.23 12.77 -8.11
N MET A 49 14.83 11.83 -7.37
CA MET A 49 14.13 11.07 -6.33
C MET A 49 13.67 11.97 -5.17
N LEU A 50 14.52 12.89 -4.72
CA LEU A 50 14.17 13.85 -3.66
C LEU A 50 13.03 14.78 -4.10
N ALA A 51 13.03 15.23 -5.35
CA ALA A 51 11.95 16.04 -5.90
C ALA A 51 10.63 15.25 -5.99
N GLU A 52 10.68 13.97 -6.38
CA GLU A 52 9.50 13.09 -6.40
C GLU A 52 8.91 12.89 -4.99
N ILE A 53 9.76 12.69 -3.98
CA ILE A 53 9.34 12.60 -2.58
C ILE A 53 8.66 13.88 -2.11
N GLN A 54 9.25 15.04 -2.41
CA GLN A 54 8.67 16.33 -2.04
C GLN A 54 7.32 16.59 -2.72
N ALA A 55 7.21 16.28 -4.02
CA ALA A 55 5.96 16.41 -4.75
C ALA A 55 4.86 15.49 -4.19
N ALA A 56 5.20 14.23 -3.89
CA ALA A 56 4.26 13.28 -3.28
C ALA A 56 3.81 13.73 -1.88
N ALA A 57 4.72 14.27 -1.07
CA ALA A 57 4.41 14.81 0.25
C ALA A 57 3.50 16.05 0.16
N ALA A 58 3.76 16.95 -0.79
CA ALA A 58 2.92 18.12 -1.03
C ALA A 58 1.51 17.74 -1.50
N ASP A 59 1.39 16.82 -2.47
CA ASP A 59 0.12 16.28 -2.95
C ASP A 59 -0.70 15.66 -1.79
N LEU A 60 -0.04 14.90 -0.91
CA LEU A 60 -0.68 14.21 0.21
C LEU A 60 -1.03 15.13 1.39
N GLY A 61 -0.23 16.17 1.60
CA GLY A 61 -0.39 17.18 2.65
C GLY A 61 -1.56 18.15 2.44
N GLY A 62 -2.33 17.98 1.36
CA GLY A 62 -3.55 18.74 1.11
C GLY A 62 -4.57 18.67 2.26
N GLN A 63 -5.42 19.70 2.34
CA GLN A 63 -6.45 19.83 3.38
C GLN A 63 -7.61 18.84 3.19
N GLY A 64 -8.32 18.55 4.28
CA GLY A 64 -9.52 17.71 4.28
C GLY A 64 -9.24 16.23 4.56
N ARG A 65 -10.29 15.42 4.65
CA ARG A 65 -10.21 13.96 4.90
C ARG A 65 -10.10 13.20 3.59
N ILE A 66 -9.22 12.20 3.53
CA ILE A 66 -9.06 11.35 2.33
C ILE A 66 -10.40 10.68 2.00
N GLY A 67 -10.87 10.86 0.77
CA GLY A 67 -12.15 10.30 0.30
C GLY A 67 -13.40 10.99 0.86
N GLN A 68 -13.30 12.23 1.37
CA GLN A 68 -14.47 12.95 1.89
C GLN A 68 -15.60 13.04 0.84
N GLU A 69 -15.26 13.30 -0.41
CA GLU A 69 -16.21 13.37 -1.54
C GLU A 69 -17.04 12.09 -1.70
N LEU A 70 -16.50 10.91 -1.37
CA LEU A 70 -17.21 9.64 -1.43
C LEU A 70 -18.19 9.49 -0.27
N ARG A 71 -17.87 10.09 0.88
CA ARG A 71 -18.74 10.10 2.06
C ARG A 71 -19.91 11.06 1.86
N ASP A 72 -19.67 12.16 1.17
CA ASP A 72 -20.68 13.17 0.84
C ASP A 72 -21.59 12.74 -0.32
N ASN A 73 -21.19 11.70 -1.07
CA ASN A 73 -22.03 11.10 -2.11
C ASN A 73 -23.12 10.22 -1.48
N GLU A 74 -24.35 10.75 -1.41
CA GLU A 74 -25.50 10.07 -0.80
C GLU A 74 -25.76 8.68 -1.39
N TRP A 75 -25.59 8.51 -2.70
CA TRP A 75 -25.79 7.22 -3.35
C TRP A 75 -24.74 6.21 -2.87
N LEU A 76 -23.45 6.55 -2.90
CA LEU A 76 -22.37 5.68 -2.39
C LEU A 76 -22.55 5.37 -0.90
N ALA A 77 -22.90 6.38 -0.08
CA ALA A 77 -23.17 6.19 1.33
C ALA A 77 -24.31 5.18 1.57
N SER A 78 -25.38 5.25 0.76
CA SER A 78 -26.50 4.29 0.84
C SER A 78 -26.10 2.85 0.50
N LEU A 79 -25.09 2.67 -0.38
CA LEU A 79 -24.63 1.33 -0.77
C LEU A 79 -23.73 0.72 0.30
N ARG A 80 -22.88 1.52 0.96
CA ARG A 80 -21.88 1.04 1.92
C ARG A 80 -22.49 0.21 3.04
N GLY A 81 -23.59 0.69 3.63
CA GLY A 81 -24.28 -0.04 4.70
C GLY A 81 -24.86 -1.38 4.26
N ARG A 82 -25.37 -1.48 3.02
CA ARG A 82 -25.98 -2.70 2.49
C ARG A 82 -24.95 -3.72 2.01
N LEU A 83 -23.86 -3.27 1.37
CA LEU A 83 -22.78 -4.14 0.91
C LEU A 83 -21.97 -4.75 2.05
N ALA A 84 -21.98 -4.14 3.23
CA ALA A 84 -21.36 -4.73 4.43
C ALA A 84 -22.15 -5.92 5.00
N VAL A 85 -23.42 -6.08 4.63
CA VAL A 85 -24.28 -7.19 5.10
C VAL A 85 -24.10 -8.39 4.17
N PRO A 86 -23.75 -9.58 4.69
CA PRO A 86 -23.72 -10.80 3.88
C PRO A 86 -25.08 -11.04 3.18
N GLY A 87 -25.06 -11.14 1.85
CA GLY A 87 -26.28 -11.31 1.04
C GLY A 87 -27.07 -10.01 0.78
N GLY A 88 -26.66 -8.87 1.33
CA GLY A 88 -27.36 -7.58 1.18
C GLY A 88 -27.21 -6.91 -0.19
N SER A 89 -26.47 -7.54 -1.12
CA SER A 89 -26.19 -7.04 -2.47
C SER A 89 -27.20 -7.51 -3.53
N SER A 90 -28.34 -8.07 -3.12
CA SER A 90 -29.36 -8.56 -4.06
C SER A 90 -29.92 -7.40 -4.91
N GLN A 91 -30.36 -7.71 -6.13
CA GLN A 91 -30.93 -6.70 -7.04
C GLN A 91 -32.24 -6.11 -6.49
N VAL A 92 -32.97 -6.88 -5.66
CA VAL A 92 -34.20 -6.45 -5.01
C VAL A 92 -33.89 -5.48 -3.86
N ASP A 93 -32.81 -5.74 -3.12
CA ASP A 93 -32.40 -4.90 -1.99
C ASP A 93 -31.60 -3.66 -2.42
N MET A 94 -30.96 -3.71 -3.59
CA MET A 94 -30.12 -2.63 -4.12
C MET A 94 -30.40 -2.34 -5.61
N PRO A 95 -31.64 -1.98 -5.99
CA PRO A 95 -32.01 -1.78 -7.39
C PRO A 95 -31.22 -0.65 -8.06
N SER A 96 -30.85 0.38 -7.32
CA SER A 96 -30.01 1.48 -7.83
C SER A 96 -28.58 1.03 -8.12
N TYR A 97 -28.03 0.11 -7.31
CA TYR A 97 -26.71 -0.47 -7.56
C TYR A 97 -26.74 -1.41 -8.76
N PHE A 98 -27.75 -2.27 -8.87
CA PHE A 98 -27.95 -3.11 -10.03
C PHE A 98 -28.10 -2.28 -11.32
N SER A 99 -28.90 -1.22 -11.28
CA SER A 99 -29.05 -0.28 -12.40
C SER A 99 -27.71 0.35 -12.81
N TRP A 100 -26.85 0.70 -11.86
CA TRP A 100 -25.48 1.14 -12.17
C TRP A 100 -24.61 0.02 -12.76
N GLN A 101 -24.72 -1.20 -12.26
CA GLN A 101 -23.94 -2.35 -12.72
C GLN A 101 -24.21 -2.73 -14.18
N ILE A 102 -25.43 -2.48 -14.68
CA ILE A 102 -25.81 -2.76 -16.08
C ILE A 102 -25.51 -1.61 -17.04
N LYS A 103 -24.97 -0.48 -16.56
CA LYS A 103 -24.52 0.61 -17.43
C LYS A 103 -23.34 0.15 -18.31
N PRO A 104 -23.14 0.80 -19.47
CA PRO A 104 -21.97 0.57 -20.31
C PRO A 104 -20.65 0.59 -19.52
N PRO A 105 -19.67 -0.28 -19.85
CA PRO A 105 -18.39 -0.36 -19.15
C PRO A 105 -17.66 0.98 -19.04
N GLU A 106 -17.79 1.84 -20.05
CA GLU A 106 -17.14 3.14 -20.12
C GLU A 106 -17.65 4.08 -19.02
N ILE A 107 -18.97 4.07 -18.78
CA ILE A 107 -19.58 4.87 -17.71
C ILE A 107 -19.14 4.36 -16.34
N ARG A 108 -19.18 3.03 -16.14
CA ARG A 108 -18.75 2.44 -14.86
C ARG A 108 -17.27 2.70 -14.58
N SER A 109 -16.42 2.62 -15.61
CA SER A 109 -14.99 2.92 -15.50
C SER A 109 -14.73 4.39 -15.17
N HIS A 110 -15.47 5.30 -15.80
CA HIS A 110 -15.40 6.73 -15.50
C HIS A 110 -15.78 7.01 -14.05
N ASP A 111 -16.93 6.48 -13.59
CA ASP A 111 -17.41 6.67 -12.22
C ASP A 111 -16.40 6.13 -11.19
N LEU A 112 -15.90 4.91 -11.38
CA LEU A 112 -14.85 4.33 -10.54
C LEU A 112 -13.56 5.15 -10.55
N GLY A 113 -13.18 5.69 -11.71
CA GLY A 113 -12.03 6.56 -11.87
C GLY A 113 -12.16 7.88 -11.09
N GLN A 114 -13.36 8.46 -11.06
CA GLN A 114 -13.64 9.63 -10.22
C GLN A 114 -13.58 9.28 -8.73
N TRP A 115 -14.19 8.17 -8.32
CA TRP A 115 -14.25 7.77 -6.91
C TRP A 115 -12.90 7.32 -6.34
N ILE A 116 -11.98 6.80 -7.15
CA ILE A 116 -10.63 6.47 -6.65
C ILE A 116 -9.72 7.69 -6.55
N ARG A 117 -10.01 8.77 -7.28
CA ARG A 117 -9.15 9.95 -7.39
C ARG A 117 -8.69 10.53 -6.04
N PRO A 118 -9.54 10.66 -5.01
CA PRO A 118 -9.12 11.20 -3.72
C PRO A 118 -8.06 10.36 -2.99
N PHE A 119 -7.88 9.09 -3.36
CA PHE A 119 -6.90 8.18 -2.76
C PHE A 119 -5.55 8.21 -3.50
N LEU A 120 -5.46 8.83 -4.68
CA LEU A 120 -4.26 8.83 -5.49
C LEU A 120 -3.04 9.48 -4.80
N PRO A 121 -3.17 10.59 -4.05
CA PRO A 121 -2.02 11.15 -3.31
C PRO A 121 -1.44 10.15 -2.29
N LEU A 122 -2.32 9.44 -1.57
CA LEU A 122 -1.92 8.41 -0.62
C LEU A 122 -1.23 7.24 -1.33
N TYR A 123 -1.81 6.78 -2.45
CA TYR A 123 -1.22 5.73 -3.27
C TYR A 123 0.18 6.10 -3.77
N LYS A 124 0.37 7.32 -4.31
CA LYS A 124 1.68 7.78 -4.80
C LYS A 124 2.72 7.77 -3.68
N GLY A 125 2.39 8.32 -2.50
CA GLY A 125 3.28 8.32 -1.34
C GLY A 125 3.67 6.91 -0.90
N LEU A 126 2.69 6.01 -0.74
CA LEU A 126 2.93 4.61 -0.39
C LEU A 126 3.76 3.86 -1.45
N ALA A 127 3.46 4.05 -2.73
CA ALA A 127 4.18 3.40 -3.82
C ALA A 127 5.65 3.84 -3.84
N LEU A 128 5.92 5.12 -3.59
CA LEU A 128 7.26 5.67 -3.50
C LEU A 128 8.03 5.10 -2.30
N ILE A 129 7.42 5.09 -1.12
CA ILE A 129 8.01 4.49 0.09
C ILE A 129 8.38 3.04 -0.16
N LEU A 130 7.44 2.25 -0.69
CA LEU A 130 7.63 0.82 -0.95
C LEU A 130 8.66 0.56 -2.04
N ARG A 131 8.78 1.42 -3.06
CA ARG A 131 9.82 1.32 -4.08
C ARG A 131 11.19 1.50 -3.44
N VAL A 132 11.41 2.60 -2.73
CA VAL A 132 12.70 2.88 -2.04
C VAL A 132 13.05 1.76 -1.06
N LEU A 133 12.09 1.29 -0.26
CA LEU A 133 12.31 0.18 0.69
C LEU A 133 12.70 -1.14 0.00
N ARG A 134 12.12 -1.42 -1.17
CA ARG A 134 12.40 -2.66 -1.91
C ARG A 134 13.74 -2.62 -2.64
N ASP A 135 14.20 -1.42 -2.98
CA ASP A 135 15.46 -1.19 -3.69
C ASP A 135 16.65 -1.01 -2.73
N SER A 136 16.41 -0.64 -1.46
CA SER A 136 17.46 -0.48 -0.45
C SER A 136 17.96 -1.78 0.19
N GLY A 137 17.36 -2.92 -0.13
CA GLY A 137 17.69 -4.22 0.47
C GLY A 137 18.61 -5.06 -0.41
N ASP A 138 19.68 -5.59 0.18
CA ASP A 138 20.50 -6.61 -0.47
C ASP A 138 19.76 -7.95 -0.52
N ARG A 139 19.97 -8.69 -1.61
CA ARG A 139 19.48 -10.07 -1.73
C ARG A 139 20.61 -11.01 -1.32
N ALA A 140 20.26 -12.02 -0.53
CA ALA A 140 21.18 -13.08 -0.14
C ALA A 140 20.54 -14.43 -0.43
N ASP A 141 21.28 -15.33 -1.06
CA ASP A 141 20.87 -16.71 -1.23
C ASP A 141 21.10 -17.45 0.08
N VAL A 142 20.02 -17.98 0.64
CA VAL A 142 20.02 -18.73 1.90
C VAL A 142 19.42 -20.11 1.71
N THR A 143 19.87 -21.08 2.50
CA THR A 143 19.33 -22.45 2.48
C THR A 143 18.54 -22.71 3.75
N ALA A 144 17.24 -22.98 3.59
CA ALA A 144 16.39 -23.44 4.69
C ALA A 144 16.67 -24.92 4.99
N ARG A 145 17.39 -25.20 6.08
CA ARG A 145 17.73 -26.58 6.47
C ARG A 145 16.52 -27.23 7.14
N GLN A 146 16.16 -28.43 6.68
CA GLN A 146 14.97 -29.15 7.16
C GLN A 146 13.68 -28.31 7.05
N GLY A 147 13.58 -27.47 6.01
CA GLY A 147 12.41 -26.62 5.77
C GLY A 147 12.29 -25.44 6.74
N ALA A 148 13.35 -25.05 7.46
CA ALA A 148 13.34 -23.89 8.33
C ALA A 148 14.58 -22.99 8.15
N TYR A 149 14.39 -21.70 8.37
CA TYR A 149 15.42 -20.69 8.37
C TYR A 149 15.26 -19.75 9.58
N GLN A 150 16.37 -19.35 10.19
CA GLN A 150 16.38 -18.42 11.32
C GLN A 150 17.58 -17.49 11.23
N GLU A 151 17.36 -16.20 11.44
CA GLU A 151 18.41 -15.18 11.50
C GLU A 151 18.22 -14.25 12.70
N MET A 152 19.31 -13.96 13.42
CA MET A 152 19.32 -13.01 14.53
C MET A 152 19.68 -11.61 14.02
N LEU A 153 18.75 -10.65 14.17
CA LEU A 153 18.87 -9.32 13.58
C LEU A 153 19.89 -8.40 14.26
N SER A 154 20.49 -8.82 15.38
CA SER A 154 21.62 -8.12 16.04
C SER A 154 21.43 -6.61 16.23
N GLY A 155 20.18 -6.17 16.46
CA GLY A 155 19.82 -4.76 16.65
C GLY A 155 19.57 -3.95 15.37
N LYS A 156 19.70 -4.57 14.18
CA LYS A 156 19.26 -3.96 12.92
C LYS A 156 17.74 -3.86 12.91
N VAL A 157 17.22 -2.70 12.53
CA VAL A 157 15.78 -2.46 12.33
C VAL A 157 15.47 -2.59 10.86
N PHE A 158 14.64 -3.57 10.50
CA PHE A 158 14.14 -3.76 9.14
C PHE A 158 12.65 -3.44 9.07
N GLN A 159 12.20 -2.86 7.96
CA GLN A 159 10.80 -2.50 7.73
C GLN A 159 10.09 -3.50 6.80
N LEU A 160 10.86 -4.26 6.02
CA LEU A 160 10.33 -5.20 5.03
C LEU A 160 11.28 -6.39 4.89
N LEU A 161 10.73 -7.59 5.02
CA LEU A 161 11.38 -8.85 4.66
C LEU A 161 10.78 -9.34 3.33
N ARG A 162 11.63 -9.81 2.43
CA ARG A 162 11.21 -10.37 1.13
C ARG A 162 11.86 -11.72 0.95
N VAL A 163 11.04 -12.73 0.70
CA VAL A 163 11.47 -14.09 0.45
C VAL A 163 11.05 -14.48 -0.96
N TRP A 164 11.97 -15.03 -1.73
CA TRP A 164 11.70 -15.61 -3.04
C TRP A 164 11.85 -17.10 -2.94
N VAL A 165 10.86 -17.82 -3.44
CA VAL A 165 10.82 -19.27 -3.41
C VAL A 165 10.55 -19.74 -4.83
N ASP A 166 11.29 -20.76 -5.26
CA ASP A 166 11.04 -21.38 -6.55
C ASP A 166 9.64 -22.01 -6.57
N SER A 167 8.80 -21.53 -7.48
CA SER A 167 7.44 -22.03 -7.69
C SER A 167 7.38 -23.53 -8.00
N ALA A 168 8.45 -24.10 -8.57
CA ALA A 168 8.50 -25.54 -8.88
C ALA A 168 8.51 -26.43 -7.63
N LEU A 169 8.88 -25.88 -6.46
CA LEU A 169 8.95 -26.62 -5.21
C LEU A 169 7.57 -26.86 -4.58
N ASN A 170 6.52 -26.15 -5.01
CA ASN A 170 5.17 -26.22 -4.43
C ASN A 170 5.18 -26.06 -2.90
N ILE A 171 5.96 -25.09 -2.40
CA ILE A 171 6.04 -24.74 -0.99
C ILE A 171 5.73 -23.26 -0.79
N PHE A 172 5.30 -22.88 0.41
CA PHE A 172 5.10 -21.49 0.82
C PHE A 172 5.79 -21.20 2.16
N PRO A 173 6.29 -19.96 2.36
CA PRO A 173 6.90 -19.56 3.61
C PRO A 173 5.84 -19.12 4.63
N GLU A 174 5.88 -19.72 5.82
CA GLU A 174 5.27 -19.21 7.04
C GLU A 174 6.33 -18.39 7.79
N MET A 175 6.07 -17.10 7.96
CA MET A 175 7.05 -16.15 8.50
C MET A 175 6.60 -15.60 9.84
N SER A 176 7.53 -15.52 10.78
CA SER A 176 7.38 -14.80 12.04
C SER A 176 8.64 -13.98 12.28
N ALA A 177 8.48 -12.69 12.56
CA ALA A 177 9.59 -11.82 12.83
C ALA A 177 9.31 -10.90 14.02
N ASN A 178 10.34 -10.63 14.79
CA ASN A 178 10.34 -9.57 15.80
C ASN A 178 11.66 -8.79 15.71
N LYS A 179 11.86 -7.82 16.60
CA LYS A 179 13.06 -6.96 16.59
C LYS A 179 14.40 -7.69 16.81
N TYR A 180 14.39 -8.96 17.18
CA TYR A 180 15.57 -9.75 17.48
C TYR A 180 15.81 -10.90 16.49
N VAL A 181 14.74 -11.50 15.96
CA VAL A 181 14.83 -12.72 15.18
C VAL A 181 13.83 -12.75 14.03
N ILE A 182 14.29 -13.24 12.89
CA ILE A 182 13.46 -13.71 11.79
C ILE A 182 13.41 -15.22 11.87
N TRP A 183 12.20 -15.77 11.74
CA TRP A 183 11.96 -17.19 11.65
C TRP A 183 11.06 -17.48 10.46
N GLU A 184 11.47 -18.43 9.63
CA GLU A 184 10.75 -18.86 8.45
C GLU A 184 10.65 -20.37 8.44
N ARG A 185 9.47 -20.90 8.13
CA ARG A 185 9.25 -22.33 7.90
C ARG A 185 8.56 -22.51 6.57
N PHE A 186 9.00 -23.50 5.81
CA PHE A 186 8.43 -23.83 4.52
C PHE A 186 7.50 -25.02 4.68
N ALA A 187 6.24 -24.83 4.27
CA ALA A 187 5.22 -25.86 4.22
C ALA A 187 4.85 -26.15 2.76
N ALA A 188 4.36 -27.36 2.50
CA ALA A 188 3.82 -27.79 1.20
C ALA A 188 2.29 -27.68 1.19
#